data_AF-A0A2A2GQP9-F1
#
_entry.id   AF-A0A2A2GQP9-F1
#
_cell.length_a   1.000
_cell.length_b   1.000
_cell.length_c   1.000
_cell.angle_alpha   90.00
_cell.angle_beta   90.00
_cell.angle_gamma   90.00
#
_symmetry.space_group_name_H-M   'P 1'
#
loop_
_entity.id
_entity.type
_entity.pdbx_description
1 polymer ?
#
loop_
_entity_poly.entity_id
_entity_poly.type
_entity_poly.pdbx_seq_one_letter_code
_entity_poly.pdbx_strand_id
1 'polypeptide(L)'
;MRFVYHPDAKAPTLTLTGESYTHIFKARRHDKNTPLVLCNLLDNHLYTYQITHLDRNKASLELTHSTPYTPNTQHTTHNTYYLGDCRFKNRRKNSAHTK
;
A
#
# COMPACT_ATOMS: atom_id res chain seq x y z
N MET A 1 6.86 -8.33 8.72
CA MET A 1 7.44 -7.17 7.99
C MET A 1 6.33 -6.46 7.24
N ARG A 2 6.22 -5.13 7.36
CA ARG A 2 5.08 -4.35 6.84
C ARG A 2 5.62 -3.13 6.09
N PHE A 3 6.15 -3.36 4.89
CA PHE A 3 6.64 -2.30 4.00
C PHE A 3 5.48 -1.61 3.28
N VAL A 4 5.72 -0.40 2.78
CA VAL A 4 4.76 0.36 1.97
C VAL A 4 5.29 0.47 0.54
N TYR A 5 4.41 0.27 -0.42
CA TYR A 5 4.76 0.44 -1.82
C TYR A 5 4.89 1.93 -2.15
N HIS A 6 5.97 2.30 -2.84
CA HIS A 6 6.10 3.60 -3.46
C HIS A 6 6.83 3.46 -4.79
N PRO A 7 6.30 3.99 -5.91
CA PRO A 7 6.94 3.85 -7.23
C PRO A 7 8.35 4.46 -7.26
N ASP A 8 8.53 5.64 -6.66
CA ASP A 8 9.83 6.33 -6.60
C ASP A 8 10.72 5.90 -5.41
N ALA A 9 10.43 4.78 -4.76
CA ALA A 9 11.31 4.25 -3.71
C ALA A 9 12.66 3.87 -4.35
N LYS A 10 13.73 4.53 -3.87
CA LYS A 10 15.15 4.52 -4.31
C LYS A 10 15.71 5.95 -4.34
N ALA A 11 14.85 6.95 -4.53
CA ALA A 11 15.27 8.35 -4.49
C ALA A 11 15.86 8.72 -3.11
N PRO A 12 16.92 9.54 -3.06
CA PRO A 12 17.55 9.94 -1.80
C PRO A 12 16.60 10.76 -0.92
N THR A 13 15.73 11.56 -1.54
CA THR A 13 14.65 12.29 -0.89
C THR A 13 13.32 11.84 -1.48
N LEU A 14 12.33 11.62 -0.61
CA LEU A 14 11.00 11.20 -1.02
C LEU A 14 9.96 12.06 -0.33
N THR A 15 8.95 12.51 -1.07
CA THR A 15 7.82 13.25 -0.49
C THR A 15 6.57 12.41 -0.60
N LEU A 16 6.03 11.97 0.54
CA LEU A 16 4.73 11.31 0.59
C LEU A 16 3.63 12.36 0.58
N THR A 17 2.68 12.23 -0.34
CA THR A 17 1.51 13.10 -0.46
C THR A 17 0.24 12.28 -0.69
N GLY A 18 -0.93 12.88 -0.46
CA GLY A 18 -2.22 12.28 -0.80
C GLY A 18 -2.53 10.97 -0.06
N GLU A 19 -2.79 9.92 -0.82
CA GLU A 19 -3.19 8.60 -0.32
C GLU A 19 -2.06 7.90 0.43
N SER A 20 -0.83 7.98 -0.06
CA SER A 20 0.36 7.37 0.56
C SER A 20 0.57 7.92 1.97
N TYR A 21 0.46 9.25 2.11
CA TYR A 21 0.54 9.93 3.40
C TYR A 21 -0.60 9.51 4.33
N THR A 22 -1.84 9.53 3.84
CA THR A 22 -3.04 9.16 4.62
C THR A 22 -2.95 7.72 5.11
N HIS A 23 -2.55 6.79 4.25
CA HIS A 23 -2.42 5.39 4.61
C HIS A 23 -1.37 5.17 5.71
N ILE A 24 -0.22 5.85 5.65
CA ILE A 24 0.87 5.67 6.62
C ILE A 24 0.56 6.39 7.94
N PHE A 25 0.25 7.69 7.88
CA PHE A 25 0.16 8.51 9.08
C PHE A 25 -1.24 8.55 9.69
N LYS A 26 -2.31 8.44 8.90
CA LYS A 26 -3.69 8.46 9.42
C LYS A 26 -4.24 7.07 9.70
N ALA A 27 -4.16 6.15 8.73
CA ALA A 27 -4.74 4.82 8.88
C ALA A 27 -3.86 3.90 9.73
N ARG A 28 -2.54 3.89 9.51
CA ARG A 28 -1.61 3.04 10.27
C ARG A 28 -1.03 3.69 11.52
N ARG A 29 -1.20 5.01 11.69
CA ARG A 29 -0.67 5.79 12.82
C ARG A 29 0.82 5.56 13.03
N HIS A 30 1.59 5.55 11.94
CA HIS A 30 3.04 5.36 12.01
C HIS A 30 3.69 6.51 12.79
N ASP A 31 4.60 6.18 13.71
CA ASP A 31 5.31 7.17 14.49
C ASP A 31 6.30 7.96 13.63
N LYS A 32 6.37 9.25 13.89
CA LYS A 32 7.28 10.19 13.19
C LYS A 32 8.77 9.92 13.47
N ASN A 33 9.09 9.31 14.61
CA ASN A 33 10.47 9.01 15.00
C ASN A 33 10.92 7.61 14.54
N THR A 34 10.01 6.82 13.99
CA THR A 34 10.31 5.46 13.54
C THR A 34 10.64 5.45 12.05
N PRO A 35 11.69 4.73 11.63
CA PRO A 35 12.04 4.61 10.23
C PRO A 35 10.95 3.87 9.46
N LEU A 36 10.69 4.31 8.24
CA LEU A 36 9.71 3.73 7.34
C LEU A 36 10.42 2.87 6.28
N VAL A 37 9.92 1.66 6.05
CA VAL A 37 10.46 0.78 5.01
C VAL A 37 9.57 0.81 3.77
N LEU A 38 10.16 1.12 2.63
CA LEU A 38 9.53 1.24 1.33
C LEU A 38 10.09 0.23 0.32
N CYS A 39 9.26 -0.14 -0.65
CA CYS A 39 9.63 -1.03 -1.75
C CYS A 39 9.03 -0.53 -3.06
N ASN A 40 9.81 -0.57 -4.14
CA ASN A 40 9.36 -0.20 -5.48
C ASN A 40 8.78 -1.37 -6.29
N LEU A 41 8.84 -2.60 -5.75
CA LEU A 41 8.42 -3.85 -6.42
C LEU A 41 9.11 -4.14 -7.78
N LEU A 42 10.10 -3.34 -8.18
CA LEU A 42 10.82 -3.48 -9.45
C LEU A 42 12.20 -4.11 -9.22
N ASP A 43 12.91 -3.64 -8.21
CA ASP A 43 14.34 -3.96 -8.04
C ASP A 43 14.58 -5.03 -6.98
N ASN A 44 13.56 -5.57 -6.30
CA ASN A 44 13.72 -6.48 -5.17
C ASN A 44 14.60 -5.90 -4.03
N HIS A 45 14.45 -4.60 -3.77
CA HIS A 45 15.15 -3.91 -2.68
C HIS A 45 14.16 -3.30 -1.67
N LEU A 46 14.57 -3.30 -0.41
CA LEU A 46 13.89 -2.59 0.67
C LEU A 46 14.68 -1.33 1.01
N TYR A 47 13.99 -0.21 0.97
CA TYR A 47 14.57 1.11 1.21
C TYR A 47 14.06 1.63 2.55
N THR A 48 14.96 1.86 3.49
CA THR A 48 14.64 2.40 4.80
C THR A 48 14.83 3.90 4.78
N TYR A 49 13.78 4.62 5.16
CA TYR A 49 13.68 6.06 5.14
C TYR A 49 13.47 6.62 6.55
N GLN A 50 14.18 7.69 6.88
CA GLN A 50 13.96 8.50 8.08
C GLN A 50 13.05 9.68 7.73
N ILE A 51 12.12 10.01 8.63
CA ILE A 51 11.18 11.11 8.43
C ILE A 51 11.87 12.39 8.91
N THR A 52 12.18 13.31 7.99
CA THR A 52 12.88 14.56 8.31
C THR A 52 11.93 15.72 8.54
N HIS A 53 10.84 15.77 7.78
CA HIS A 53 9.81 16.79 7.91
C HIS A 53 8.42 16.18 7.85
N LEU A 54 7.55 16.55 8.78
CA LEU A 54 6.17 16.10 8.80
C LEU A 54 5.22 17.30 8.79
N ASP A 55 4.52 17.48 7.68
CA ASP A 55 3.47 18.48 7.53
C ASP A 55 2.08 17.84 7.73
N ARG A 56 1.04 18.68 7.64
CA ARG A 56 -0.36 18.27 7.78
C ARG A 56 -0.87 17.36 6.65
N ASN A 57 -0.28 17.46 5.46
CA ASN A 57 -0.71 16.75 4.25
C ASN A 57 0.44 16.11 3.46
N LYS A 58 1.68 16.32 3.88
CA LYS A 58 2.88 15.79 3.23
C LYS A 58 3.91 15.36 4.27
N ALA A 59 4.77 14.44 3.90
CA ALA A 59 5.91 14.06 4.72
C ALA A 59 7.14 13.97 3.82
N SER A 60 8.23 14.61 4.25
CA SER A 60 9.54 14.48 3.61
C SER A 60 10.34 13.40 4.32
N LEU A 61 10.91 12.51 3.53
CA LEU A 61 11.74 11.44 4.02
C LEU A 61 13.09 11.43 3.31
N GLU A 62 14.10 10.97 4.04
CA GLU A 62 15.45 10.78 3.52
C GLU A 62 15.85 9.31 3.60
N LEU A 63 16.43 8.82 2.50
CA LEU A 63 16.91 7.46 2.40
C LEU A 63 18.10 7.28 3.34
N THR A 64 17.97 6.32 4.26
CA THR A 64 19.04 5.98 5.21
C THR A 64 19.82 4.75 4.75
N HIS A 65 19.10 3.71 4.32
CA HIS A 65 19.74 2.44 3.97
C HIS A 65 18.92 1.68 2.93
N SER A 66 19.59 0.88 2.10
CA SER A 66 18.96 -0.02 1.15
C SER A 66 19.45 -1.44 1.40
N THR A 67 18.53 -2.37 1.65
CA THR A 67 18.83 -3.79 1.79
C THR A 67 18.29 -4.58 0.60
N PRO A 68 19.09 -5.48 0.00
CA PRO A 68 18.57 -6.40 -1.00
C PRO A 68 17.58 -7.36 -0.34
N TYR A 69 16.44 -7.58 -0.99
CA TYR A 69 15.39 -8.49 -0.53
C TYR A 69 15.22 -9.63 -1.53
N THR A 70 15.65 -10.83 -1.13
CA THR A 70 15.43 -12.04 -1.91
C THR A 70 14.04 -12.61 -1.56
N PRO A 71 13.05 -12.57 -2.47
CA PRO A 71 11.77 -13.19 -2.22
C PRO A 71 11.97 -14.71 -2.24
N ASN A 72 11.55 -15.39 -1.19
CA ASN A 72 11.49 -16.85 -1.18
C ASN A 72 10.37 -17.31 -2.12
N THR A 73 10.71 -17.51 -3.40
CA THR A 73 9.79 -18.00 -4.43
C THR A 73 10.21 -19.40 -4.85
N GLN A 74 9.68 -20.42 -4.18
CA GLN A 74 9.94 -21.82 -4.54
C GLN A 74 9.02 -22.34 -5.65
N HIS A 75 7.86 -21.70 -5.87
CA HIS A 75 6.87 -22.16 -6.86
C HIS A 75 6.21 -20.98 -7.58
N THR A 76 6.28 -20.97 -8.91
CA THR A 76 5.55 -20.03 -9.77
C THR A 76 4.12 -20.54 -9.95
N THR A 77 3.18 -20.00 -9.19
CA THR A 77 1.76 -20.34 -9.34
C THR A 77 1.10 -19.42 -10.36
N HIS A 78 0.71 -19.97 -11.52
CA HIS A 78 -0.06 -19.25 -12.52
C HIS A 78 -1.55 -19.29 -12.18
N ASN A 79 -2.09 -18.18 -11.67
CA ASN A 79 -3.52 -18.08 -11.35
C ASN A 79 -4.31 -17.58 -12.56
N THR A 80 -5.02 -18.47 -13.25
CA THR A 80 -6.09 -18.10 -14.19
C THR A 80 -7.37 -17.78 -13.41
N TYR A 81 -7.71 -16.49 -13.30
CA TYR A 81 -8.98 -16.05 -12.76
C TYR A 81 -10.04 -16.00 -13.87
N TYR A 82 -11.05 -16.86 -13.81
CA TYR A 82 -12.27 -16.71 -14.61
C TYR A 82 -13.24 -15.81 -13.84
N LEU A 83 -13.52 -14.61 -14.36
CA LEU A 83 -14.62 -13.78 -13.88
C LEU A 83 -15.93 -14.38 -14.38
N GLY A 84 -16.62 -15.14 -13.53
CA GLY A 84 -18.00 -15.56 -13.78
C GLY A 84 -18.94 -14.38 -13.59
N ASP A 85 -19.71 -14.04 -14.63
CA ASP A 85 -20.75 -13.01 -14.58
C ASP A 85 -21.78 -13.28 -13.47
N CYS A 86 -21.68 -12.52 -12.37
CA CYS A 86 -22.70 -12.47 -11.34
C CYS A 86 -23.95 -11.78 -11.88
N ARG A 87 -24.91 -12.55 -12.43
CA ARG A 87 -26.25 -12.01 -12.74
C ARG A 87 -26.95 -11.59 -11.44
N PHE A 88 -27.00 -10.28 -11.23
CA PHE A 88 -27.77 -9.59 -10.20
C PHE A 88 -29.27 -9.90 -10.35
N LYS A 89 -29.81 -10.84 -9.55
CA LYS A 89 -31.26 -11.11 -9.50
C LYS A 89 -31.95 -10.09 -8.62
N ASN A 90 -32.56 -9.09 -9.24
CA ASN A 90 -33.45 -8.14 -8.59
C ASN A 90 -34.74 -8.86 -8.13
N ARG A 91 -34.84 -9.23 -6.84
CA ARG A 91 -36.11 -9.71 -6.26
C ARG A 91 -37.02 -8.51 -6.00
N ARG A 92 -38.00 -8.28 -6.89
CA ARG A 92 -39.18 -7.44 -6.62
C ARG A 92 -39.92 -8.00 -5.40
N LYS A 93 -40.05 -7.21 -4.32
CA LYS A 93 -41.00 -7.47 -3.24
C LYS A 93 -42.39 -7.07 -3.73
N ASN A 94 -43.30 -8.03 -3.91
CA ASN A 94 -44.72 -7.72 -4.06
C ASN A 94 -45.34 -7.59 -2.67
N SER A 95 -45.86 -6.39 -2.41
CA SER A 95 -46.74 -6.07 -1.29
C SER A 95 -48.17 -6.50 -1.63
N ALA A 96 -48.75 -7.37 -0.82
CA ALA A 96 -50.19 -7.63 -0.65
C ALA A 96 -50.31 -8.45 0.65
N HIS A 97 -51.12 -8.11 1.63
CA HIS A 97 -52.56 -7.93 1.52
C HIS A 97 -53.09 -7.04 2.66
N THR A 98 -54.11 -6.25 2.32
CA THR A 98 -54.91 -5.41 3.20
C THR A 98 -56.24 -6.12 3.47
N LYS A 99 -56.76 -5.90 4.68
CA LYS A 99 -58.08 -6.25 5.24
C LYS A 99 -58.18 -7.59 5.96
#